data_AF-A0A1Y3SA63-F1
#
_entry.id   AF-A0A1Y3SA63-F1
#
_cell.length_a   1.000
_cell.length_b   1.000
_cell.length_c   1.000
_cell.angle_alpha   90.00
_cell.angle_beta   90.00
_cell.angle_gamma   90.00
#
_symmetry.space_group_name_H-M   'P 1'
#
loop_
_entity.id
_entity.type
_entity.pdbx_description
1 polymer ?
#
loop_
_entity_poly.entity_id
_entity_poly.type
_entity_poly.pdbx_seq_one_letter_code
_entity_poly.pdbx_strand_id
1 'polypeptide(L)'
;MYRKQLPFEYLGTTTMVVLHVGHYEPSGRLAIELLQEGLYGFEPIARMTVNLPAAAPLEANEAFIDNALVGDDILRFIKENSLGKELSVPYEGYKAVAFDLKRLYEYDPDGVTKFMLLQFRP
;
A
#
# COMPACT_ATOMS: atom_id res chain seq x y z
N MET A 1 14.95 12.35 -9.04
CA MET A 1 15.05 11.03 -8.37
C MET A 1 14.26 10.05 -9.23
N TYR A 2 14.88 8.97 -9.71
CA TYR A 2 14.18 7.95 -10.49
C TYR A 2 13.42 7.04 -9.51
N ARG A 3 12.08 7.03 -9.55
CA ARG A 3 11.26 6.08 -8.79
C ARG A 3 11.10 4.80 -9.61
N LYS A 4 11.32 3.65 -8.96
CA LYS A 4 11.21 2.35 -9.61
C LYS A 4 9.76 2.07 -9.95
N GLN A 5 9.50 1.78 -11.23
CA GLN A 5 8.16 1.48 -11.73
C GLN A 5 7.90 -0.03 -11.70
N LEU A 6 6.64 -0.41 -11.50
CA LEU A 6 6.15 -1.78 -11.51
C LEU A 6 4.97 -1.90 -12.48
N PRO A 7 4.84 -3.00 -13.22
CA PRO A 7 3.62 -3.27 -13.98
C PRO A 7 2.47 -3.59 -13.03
N PHE A 8 1.32 -2.94 -13.22
CA PHE A 8 0.08 -3.22 -12.52
C PHE A 8 -0.99 -3.59 -13.54
N GLU A 9 -1.54 -4.79 -13.40
CA GLU A 9 -2.64 -5.28 -14.23
C GLU A 9 -3.98 -4.98 -13.57
N TYR A 10 -4.82 -4.20 -14.26
CA TYR A 10 -6.15 -3.84 -13.81
C TYR A 10 -7.12 -3.84 -14.98
N LEU A 11 -8.26 -4.52 -14.82
CA LEU A 11 -9.30 -4.67 -15.87
C LEU A 11 -8.74 -5.15 -17.23
N GLY A 12 -7.74 -6.04 -17.21
CA GLY A 12 -7.12 -6.59 -18.42
C GLY A 12 -6.16 -5.64 -19.14
N THR A 13 -5.83 -4.50 -18.55
CA THR A 13 -4.81 -3.57 -19.06
C THR A 13 -3.63 -3.49 -18.10
N THR A 14 -2.41 -3.48 -18.63
CA THR A 14 -1.19 -3.27 -17.84
C THR A 14 -0.78 -1.80 -17.90
N THR A 15 -0.59 -1.18 -16.74
CA THR A 15 -0.06 0.19 -16.61
C THR A 15 1.19 0.18 -15.73
N MET A 16 2.11 1.11 -15.96
CA MET A 16 3.30 1.26 -15.12
C MET A 16 2.99 2.21 -13.96
N VAL A 17 3.21 1.72 -12.74
CA VAL A 17 2.94 2.45 -11.51
C VAL A 17 4.19 2.65 -10.67
N VAL A 18 4.21 3.69 -9.87
CA VAL A 18 5.14 3.86 -8.76
C VAL A 18 4.39 3.68 -7.44
N LEU A 19 5.06 3.11 -6.45
CA LEU A 19 4.52 3.06 -5.09
C LEU A 19 4.67 4.43 -4.44
N HIS A 20 3.64 4.82 -3.69
CA HIS A 20 3.73 5.90 -2.73
C HIS A 20 3.34 5.41 -1.35
N VAL A 21 4.28 5.50 -0.41
CA VAL A 21 4.08 5.15 1.00
C VAL A 21 3.80 6.41 1.79
N GLY A 22 2.72 6.39 2.56
CA GLY A 22 2.30 7.45 3.45
C GLY A 22 1.65 6.89 4.70
N HIS A 23 0.78 7.69 5.30
CA HIS A 23 -0.01 7.30 6.45
C HIS A 23 -1.40 7.92 6.38
N TYR A 24 -2.36 7.29 7.04
CA TYR A 24 -3.67 7.87 7.26
C TYR A 24 -3.67 8.75 8.51
N GLU A 25 -4.29 9.92 8.43
CA GLU A 25 -4.62 10.73 9.60
C GLU A 25 -6.04 10.41 10.08
N PRO A 26 -6.32 10.48 11.40
CA PRO A 26 -5.37 10.65 12.51
C PRO A 26 -4.76 9.32 12.99
N SER A 27 -5.09 8.19 12.37
CA SER A 27 -4.76 6.85 12.89
C SER A 27 -3.26 6.51 12.83
N GLY A 28 -2.49 7.21 12.02
CA GLY A 28 -1.10 6.89 11.73
C GLY A 28 -0.91 5.59 10.93
N ARG A 29 -1.99 4.94 10.48
CA ARG A 29 -1.91 3.62 9.81
C ARG A 29 -1.22 3.73 8.46
N LEU A 30 -0.51 2.68 8.08
CA LEU A 30 0.19 2.58 6.79
C LEU A 30 -0.78 2.84 5.64
N ALA A 31 -0.45 3.83 4.81
CA ALA A 31 -1.15 4.11 3.56
C ALA A 31 -0.23 3.81 2.39
N ILE A 32 -0.72 3.06 1.40
CA ILE A 32 0.01 2.82 0.16
C ILE A 32 -0.89 3.10 -1.03
N GLU A 33 -0.40 3.93 -1.94
CA GLU A 33 -1.09 4.30 -3.18
C GLU A 33 -0.23 3.90 -4.40
N LEU A 34 -0.91 3.54 -5.48
CA LEU A 34 -0.32 3.36 -6.81
C LEU A 34 -0.50 4.67 -7.57
N LEU A 35 0.62 5.26 -8.03
CA LEU A 35 0.59 6.45 -8.85
C LEU A 35 1.04 6.13 -10.28
N GLN A 36 0.42 6.76 -11.26
CA GLN A 36 0.82 6.70 -12.66
C GLN A 36 1.40 8.05 -13.10
N GLU A 37 2.37 8.04 -14.01
CA GLU A 37 2.87 9.28 -14.63
C GLU A 37 1.83 9.84 -15.61
N GLY A 38 1.34 11.05 -15.32
CA GLY A 38 0.43 11.82 -16.14
C GLY A 38 1.09 13.09 -16.70
N LEU A 39 0.28 13.93 -17.37
CA LEU A 39 0.76 15.15 -18.04
C LEU A 39 1.34 16.19 -17.08
N TYR A 40 0.90 16.19 -15.82
CA TYR A 40 1.28 17.17 -14.80
C TYR A 40 2.06 16.55 -13.63
N GLY A 41 2.55 15.32 -13.79
CA GLY A 41 3.25 14.57 -12.76
C GLY A 41 2.52 13.28 -12.36
N PHE A 42 2.83 12.77 -11.18
CA PHE A 42 2.25 11.52 -10.69
C PHE A 42 0.82 11.71 -10.17
N GLU A 43 -0.11 10.91 -10.67
CA GLU A 43 -1.53 10.92 -10.31
C GLU A 43 -1.93 9.58 -9.67
N PRO A 44 -2.70 9.57 -8.57
CA PRO A 44 -3.13 8.34 -7.92
C PRO A 44 -4.17 7.61 -8.76
N ILE A 45 -3.94 6.32 -9.02
CA ILE A 45 -4.87 5.47 -9.77
C ILE A 45 -5.54 4.41 -8.89
N ALA A 46 -4.92 4.02 -7.78
CA ALA A 46 -5.48 3.08 -6.82
C ALA A 46 -4.91 3.29 -5.42
N ARG A 47 -5.73 3.05 -4.40
CA ARG A 47 -5.27 2.88 -3.03
C ARG A 47 -5.15 1.39 -2.74
N MET A 48 -3.98 0.95 -2.31
CA MET A 48 -3.77 -0.45 -1.95
C MET A 48 -4.37 -0.77 -0.59
N THR A 49 -4.33 0.20 0.32
CA THR A 49 -4.77 0.05 1.70
C THR A 49 -6.05 0.83 1.97
N VAL A 50 -6.74 0.50 3.08
CA VAL A 50 -7.87 1.27 3.61
C VAL A 50 -7.71 1.54 5.10
N ASN A 51 -8.19 2.70 5.54
CA ASN A 51 -8.17 3.10 6.95
C ASN A 51 -9.44 2.66 7.67
N LEU A 52 -9.44 1.44 8.20
CA LEU A 52 -10.53 0.96 9.05
C LEU A 52 -10.41 1.52 10.48
N PRO A 53 -11.49 1.47 11.30
CA PRO A 53 -11.48 1.97 12.66
C PRO A 53 -10.33 1.41 13.51
N ALA A 54 -9.83 2.24 14.43
CA ALA A 54 -8.62 1.99 15.21
C ALA A 54 -8.67 0.72 16.10
N ALA A 55 -9.85 0.18 16.39
CA ALA A 55 -10.03 -0.98 17.27
C ALA A 55 -9.56 -2.31 16.67
N ALA A 56 -9.27 -2.38 15.37
CA ALA A 56 -8.71 -3.58 14.76
C ALA A 56 -7.22 -3.77 15.18
N PRO A 57 -6.82 -4.92 15.73
CA PRO A 57 -5.45 -5.17 16.17
C PRO A 57 -4.57 -5.42 14.94
N LEU A 58 -3.92 -4.35 14.47
CA LEU A 58 -2.92 -4.40 13.42
C LEU A 58 -1.60 -3.89 13.99
N GLU A 59 -0.51 -4.58 13.66
CA GLU A 59 0.83 -4.05 13.85
C GLU A 59 1.06 -2.86 12.91
N ALA A 60 2.08 -2.04 13.18
CA ALA A 60 2.32 -0.81 12.42
C ALA A 60 2.50 -1.05 10.90
N ASN A 61 3.10 -2.17 10.49
CA ASN A 61 3.30 -2.52 9.09
C ASN A 61 2.14 -3.32 8.48
N GLU A 62 1.06 -3.52 9.21
CA GLU A 62 -0.12 -4.24 8.73
C GLU A 62 -1.19 -3.26 8.29
N ALA A 63 -1.87 -3.57 7.19
CA ALA A 63 -2.97 -2.76 6.71
C ALA A 63 -4.06 -3.63 6.07
N PHE A 64 -5.28 -3.09 6.05
CA PHE A 64 -6.40 -3.71 5.39
C PHE A 64 -6.45 -3.34 3.91
N ILE A 65 -6.98 -4.26 3.12
CA ILE A 65 -7.24 -4.13 1.68
C ILE A 65 -8.73 -4.41 1.47
N ASP A 66 -9.39 -3.51 0.75
CA ASP A 66 -10.80 -3.68 0.38
C ASP A 66 -10.94 -4.76 -0.70
N ASN A 67 -11.71 -5.80 -0.40
CA ASN A 67 -11.91 -6.93 -1.28
C ASN A 67 -12.99 -6.70 -2.35
N ALA A 68 -13.76 -5.62 -2.28
CA ALA A 68 -15.00 -5.47 -3.06
C ALA A 68 -14.82 -4.91 -4.49
N LEU A 69 -13.70 -4.25 -4.80
CA LEU A 69 -13.51 -3.57 -6.10
C LEU A 69 -12.20 -3.91 -6.81
N VAL A 70 -11.06 -3.65 -6.16
CA VAL A 70 -9.72 -3.82 -6.76
C VAL A 70 -8.86 -4.78 -5.93
N GLY A 71 -9.43 -5.36 -4.86
CA GLY A 71 -8.72 -6.15 -3.87
C GLY A 71 -7.92 -7.31 -4.45
N ASP A 72 -8.51 -8.12 -5.33
CA ASP A 72 -7.83 -9.28 -5.92
C ASP A 72 -6.63 -8.87 -6.80
N ASP A 73 -6.76 -7.79 -7.56
CA ASP A 73 -5.67 -7.25 -8.39
C ASP A 73 -4.54 -6.67 -7.52
N ILE A 74 -4.89 -6.00 -6.43
CA ILE A 74 -3.93 -5.48 -5.45
C ILE A 74 -3.22 -6.62 -4.72
N LEU A 75 -3.93 -7.66 -4.30
CA LEU A 75 -3.35 -8.84 -3.63
C LEU A 75 -2.40 -9.59 -4.57
N ARG A 76 -2.79 -9.77 -5.83
CA ARG A 76 -1.92 -10.34 -6.87
C ARG A 76 -0.66 -9.50 -7.04
N PHE A 77 -0.81 -8.18 -7.20
CA PHE A 77 0.31 -7.25 -7.34
C PHE A 77 1.26 -7.27 -6.13
N ILE A 78 0.72 -7.33 -4.90
CA ILE A 78 1.52 -7.46 -3.67
C ILE A 78 2.33 -8.75 -3.70
N LYS A 79 1.70 -9.87 -4.07
CA LYS A 79 2.35 -11.19 -4.11
C LYS A 79 3.45 -11.26 -5.16
N GLU A 80 3.17 -10.83 -6.38
CA GLU A 80 4.12 -10.87 -7.51
C GLU A 80 5.35 -9.99 -7.26
N ASN A 81 5.18 -8.86 -6.58
CA ASN A 81 6.26 -7.93 -6.26
C ASN A 81 6.91 -8.17 -4.89
N SER A 82 6.43 -9.20 -4.17
CA SER A 82 6.87 -9.57 -2.81
C SER A 82 6.77 -8.41 -1.80
N LEU A 83 5.70 -7.60 -1.89
CA LEU A 83 5.53 -6.39 -1.07
C LEU A 83 5.04 -6.68 0.36
N GLY A 84 4.54 -7.89 0.60
CA GLY A 84 3.99 -8.29 1.89
C GLY A 84 3.39 -9.69 1.87
N LYS A 85 2.83 -10.10 3.01
CA LYS A 85 2.19 -11.40 3.21
C LYS A 85 0.76 -11.22 3.69
N GLU A 86 -0.20 -11.89 3.04
CA GLU A 86 -1.59 -11.95 3.49
C GLU A 86 -1.69 -12.60 4.88
N LEU A 87 -2.54 -12.02 5.72
CA LEU A 87 -2.82 -12.46 7.08
C LEU A 87 -4.22 -13.08 7.16
N SER A 88 -4.38 -14.06 8.05
CA SER A 88 -5.69 -14.63 8.36
C SER A 88 -6.34 -13.82 9.48
N VAL A 89 -6.88 -12.64 9.14
CA VAL A 89 -7.60 -11.78 10.09
C VAL A 89 -9.11 -11.86 9.80
N PRO A 90 -9.96 -12.13 10.80
CA PRO A 90 -11.41 -12.14 10.60
C PRO A 90 -11.93 -10.70 10.55
N TYR A 91 -11.99 -10.10 9.36
CA TYR A 91 -12.68 -8.84 9.14
C TYR A 91 -13.48 -8.91 7.84
N GLU A 92 -14.81 -9.05 7.97
CA GLU A 92 -15.71 -9.32 6.84
C GLU A 92 -15.62 -8.22 5.77
N GLY A 93 -15.38 -8.63 4.52
CA GLY A 93 -15.21 -7.72 3.37
C GLY A 93 -13.79 -7.18 3.17
N TYR A 94 -12.84 -7.52 4.05
CA TYR A 94 -11.46 -7.01 3.97
C TYR A 94 -10.43 -8.13 4.10
N LYS A 95 -9.30 -7.93 3.44
CA LYS A 95 -8.08 -8.72 3.65
C LYS A 95 -7.09 -7.90 4.46
N ALA A 96 -6.18 -8.56 5.16
CA ALA A 96 -5.09 -7.90 5.85
C ALA A 96 -3.77 -8.38 5.28
N VAL A 97 -2.79 -7.48 5.17
CA VAL A 97 -1.45 -7.78 4.68
C VAL A 97 -0.43 -7.18 5.65
N ALA A 98 0.54 -7.99 6.07
CA ALA A 98 1.77 -7.53 6.70
C ALA A 98 2.77 -7.14 5.62
N PHE A 99 2.99 -5.83 5.45
CA PHE A 99 3.90 -5.31 4.43
C PHE A 99 5.36 -5.45 4.84
N ASP A 100 6.21 -5.77 3.86
CA ASP A 100 7.66 -5.76 4.02
C ASP A 100 8.17 -4.32 3.81
N LEU A 101 8.42 -3.62 4.92
CA LEU A 101 8.90 -2.23 4.88
C LEU A 101 10.27 -2.09 4.21
N LYS A 102 11.13 -3.12 4.26
CA LYS A 102 12.42 -3.08 3.54
C LYS A 102 12.18 -3.14 2.04
N ARG A 103 11.25 -4.00 1.62
CA ARG A 103 10.85 -4.06 0.21
C ARG A 103 10.25 -2.74 -0.25
N LEU A 104 9.33 -2.16 0.52
CA LEU A 104 8.73 -0.86 0.20
C LEU A 104 9.78 0.26 0.11
N TYR A 105 10.81 0.22 0.96
CA TYR A 105 11.90 1.20 0.95
C TYR A 105 12.69 1.21 -0.36
N GLU A 106 12.77 0.07 -1.07
CA GLU A 106 13.37 0.03 -2.41
C GLU A 106 12.60 0.86 -3.45
N TYR A 107 11.30 1.11 -3.23
CA TYR A 107 10.42 1.79 -4.17
C TYR A 107 10.07 3.23 -3.75
N ASP A 108 9.85 3.47 -2.45
CA ASP A 108 9.59 4.80 -1.90
C ASP A 108 10.35 5.01 -0.57
N PRO A 109 11.67 5.24 -0.63
CA PRO A 109 12.48 5.39 0.58
C PRO A 109 12.03 6.58 1.43
N ASP A 110 11.71 7.71 0.80
CA ASP A 110 11.25 8.92 1.50
C ASP A 110 9.92 8.68 2.22
N GLY A 111 8.97 8.01 1.55
CA GLY A 111 7.67 7.65 2.12
C GLY A 111 7.81 6.72 3.32
N VAL A 112 8.61 5.66 3.20
CA VAL A 112 8.86 4.71 4.29
C VAL A 112 9.58 5.39 5.46
N THR A 113 10.59 6.23 5.21
CA THR A 113 11.27 6.97 6.29
C THR A 113 10.31 7.87 7.05
N LYS A 114 9.47 8.64 6.35
CA LYS A 114 8.47 9.50 6.99
C LYS A 114 7.45 8.69 7.80
N PHE A 115 6.97 7.59 7.23
CA PHE A 115 6.06 6.67 7.92
C PHE A 115 6.67 6.14 9.22
N MET A 116 7.91 5.64 9.17
CA MET A 116 8.60 5.10 10.33
C MET A 116 8.81 6.16 11.41
N LEU A 117 9.22 7.39 11.04
CA LEU A 117 9.37 8.49 12.00
C LEU A 117 8.07 8.85 12.73
N LEU A 118 6.91 8.60 12.11
CA LEU A 118 5.61 8.81 12.75
C LEU A 118 5.27 7.72 13.76
N GLN A 119 5.59 6.46 13.47
CA GLN A 119 5.31 5.33 14.36
C GLN A 119 6.12 5.39 15.66
N PHE A 120 7.32 5.97 15.61
CA PHE A 120 8.24 6.04 16.74
C PHE A 120 8.35 7.46 17.33
N ARG A 121 7.32 8.29 17.18
CA ARG A 121 7.27 9.55 17.93
C ARG A 121 7.18 9.23 19.44
N PRO A 122 8.06 9.80 20.28
CA PRO A 122 8.03 9.61 21.73
C PRO A 122 6.77 10.19 22.38
#